data_AF-A0A7X7Z910-F1
#
_entry.id   AF-A0A7X7Z910-F1
#
_cell.length_a   1.000
_cell.length_b   1.000
_cell.length_c   1.000
_cell.angle_alpha   90.00
_cell.angle_beta   90.00
_cell.angle_gamma   90.00
#
_symmetry.space_group_name_H-M   'P 1'
#
loop_
_entity.id
_entity.type
_entity.pdbx_description
1 polymer ?
#
loop_
_entity_poly.entity_id
_entity_poly.type
_entity_poly.pdbx_seq_one_letter_code
_entity_poly.pdbx_strand_id
1 'polypeptide(L)'
;MTTMGTYKYINIKHLEALAEGNNEFVMELINMFTKQVPLFAEQLDMHLDNGDLVALAKLSHKIKGSAATMGFKQLVKNMKELEELANQNTQTQRYSELIDKYKQLTTEIVEELKDYIHRYKLDES
;
A
#
# COMPACT_ATOMS: atom_id res chain seq x y z
N MET A 1 8.03 -29.14 -3.70
CA MET A 1 8.54 -27.83 -4.14
C MET A 1 7.45 -27.17 -4.96
N THR A 2 6.53 -26.48 -4.28
CA THR A 2 5.37 -25.87 -4.92
C THR A 2 5.84 -24.58 -5.60
N THR A 3 5.62 -24.47 -6.90
CA THR A 3 5.91 -23.29 -7.71
C THR A 3 5.15 -22.09 -7.16
N MET A 4 5.85 -21.19 -6.46
CA MET A 4 5.32 -19.89 -6.07
C MET A 4 4.89 -19.14 -7.34
N GLY A 5 3.60 -18.87 -7.47
CA GLY A 5 3.09 -17.95 -8.49
C GLY A 5 3.81 -16.62 -8.35
N THR A 6 4.28 -16.07 -9.47
CA THR A 6 5.01 -14.81 -9.48
C THR A 6 4.02 -13.68 -9.21
N TYR A 7 3.98 -13.17 -7.98
CA TYR A 7 3.26 -11.94 -7.69
C TYR A 7 3.93 -10.75 -8.36
N LYS A 8 3.11 -9.81 -8.85
CA LYS A 8 3.53 -8.63 -9.60
C LYS A 8 3.98 -7.51 -8.67
N TYR A 9 3.36 -7.34 -7.51
CA TYR A 9 3.64 -6.22 -6.61
C TYR A 9 4.15 -6.64 -5.22
N ILE A 10 3.76 -7.81 -4.74
CA ILE A 10 4.23 -8.33 -3.45
C ILE A 10 5.51 -9.16 -3.60
N ASN A 11 6.40 -9.08 -2.62
CA ASN A 11 7.60 -9.92 -2.57
C ASN A 11 7.47 -10.89 -1.39
N ILE A 12 7.22 -12.17 -1.72
CA ILE A 12 7.00 -13.22 -0.71
C ILE A 12 8.21 -13.33 0.23
N LYS A 13 9.43 -13.33 -0.29
CA LYS A 13 10.65 -13.41 0.52
C LYS A 13 10.78 -12.25 1.50
N HIS A 14 10.33 -11.06 1.09
CA HIS A 14 10.31 -9.89 1.98
C HIS A 14 9.27 -10.07 3.08
N LEU A 15 8.06 -10.51 2.75
CA LEU A 15 7.01 -10.78 3.73
C LEU A 15 7.43 -11.88 4.72
N GLU A 16 8.00 -12.98 4.24
CA GLU A 16 8.55 -14.05 5.09
C GLU A 16 9.70 -13.56 5.99
N ALA A 17 10.56 -12.67 5.47
CA ALA A 17 11.62 -12.06 6.27
C ALA A 17 11.05 -11.14 7.36
N LEU A 18 9.97 -10.38 7.06
CA LEU A 18 9.26 -9.57 8.06
C LEU A 18 8.59 -10.42 9.14
N ALA A 19 8.23 -11.67 8.85
CA ALA A 19 7.68 -12.58 9.84
C ALA A 19 8.71 -12.91 10.93
N GLU A 20 10.00 -12.96 10.60
CA GLU A 20 11.06 -13.45 11.49
C GLU A 20 10.71 -14.81 12.13
N GLY A 21 9.95 -15.66 11.42
CA GLY A 21 9.44 -16.94 11.92
C GLY A 21 8.11 -16.86 12.68
N ASN A 22 7.56 -15.67 12.90
CA ASN A 22 6.21 -15.42 13.43
C ASN A 22 5.24 -15.08 12.30
N ASN A 23 4.57 -16.11 11.79
CA ASN A 23 3.65 -15.96 10.66
C ASN A 23 2.35 -15.22 11.06
N GLU A 24 1.92 -15.30 12.33
CA GLU A 24 0.78 -14.54 12.84
C GLU A 24 1.02 -13.04 12.73
N PHE A 25 2.24 -12.58 13.02
CA PHE A 25 2.61 -11.17 12.91
C PHE A 25 2.46 -10.63 11.47
N VAL A 26 2.91 -11.38 10.46
CA VAL A 26 2.73 -10.97 9.07
C VAL A 26 1.26 -10.97 8.65
N MET A 27 0.47 -11.93 9.12
CA MET A 27 -0.97 -11.93 8.87
C MET A 27 -1.65 -10.70 9.46
N GLU A 28 -1.25 -10.27 10.66
CA GLU A 28 -1.74 -9.03 11.27
C GLU A 28 -1.38 -7.79 10.46
N LEU A 29 -0.12 -7.69 9.99
CA LEU A 29 0.33 -6.58 9.14
C LEU A 29 -0.45 -6.50 7.83
N ILE A 30 -0.65 -7.64 7.16
CA ILE A 30 -1.41 -7.72 5.92
C ILE A 30 -2.87 -7.32 6.15
N ASN A 31 -3.48 -7.80 7.23
CA ASN A 31 -4.85 -7.48 7.59
C ASN A 31 -5.02 -5.99 7.92
N MET A 32 -4.07 -5.42 8.68
CA MET A 32 -4.04 -4.00 9.00
C MET A 32 -3.93 -3.15 7.73
N PHE A 33 -2.98 -3.47 6.84
CA PHE A 33 -2.80 -2.77 5.58
C PHE A 33 -4.08 -2.82 4.73
N THR A 34 -4.66 -4.02 4.57
CA THR A 34 -5.87 -4.23 3.75
C THR A 34 -7.07 -3.44 4.27
N LYS A 35 -7.23 -3.32 5.60
CA LYS A 35 -8.30 -2.51 6.21
C LYS A 35 -8.07 -1.01 6.05
N GLN A 36 -6.82 -0.57 6.01
CA GLN A 36 -6.46 0.85 5.92
C GLN A 36 -6.59 1.40 4.50
N VAL A 37 -6.33 0.59 3.47
CA VAL A 37 -6.39 0.99 2.05
C VAL A 37 -7.66 1.78 1.69
N PRO A 38 -8.89 1.28 1.91
CA PRO A 38 -10.10 2.02 1.53
C PRO A 38 -10.25 3.33 2.32
N LEU A 39 -9.91 3.32 3.61
CA LEU A 39 -9.99 4.52 4.46
C LEU A 39 -9.01 5.61 4.01
N PHE A 40 -7.82 5.21 3.57
CA PHE A 40 -6.83 6.13 3.02
C PHE A 40 -7.24 6.66 1.65
N ALA A 41 -7.84 5.84 0.79
CA ALA A 41 -8.38 6.30 -0.48
C ALA A 41 -9.44 7.41 -0.28
N GLU A 42 -10.40 7.18 0.62
CA GLU A 42 -11.44 8.17 0.96
C GLU A 42 -10.83 9.46 1.54
N GLN A 43 -9.86 9.35 2.45
CA GLN A 43 -9.21 10.52 3.03
C GLN A 43 -8.37 11.29 2.01
N LEU A 44 -7.69 10.62 1.08
CA LEU A 44 -6.94 11.26 0.00
C LEU A 44 -7.86 12.11 -0.88
N ASP A 45 -9.01 11.56 -1.30
CA ASP A 45 -10.02 12.30 -2.07
C ASP A 45 -10.55 13.49 -1.26
N MET A 46 -10.94 13.25 -0.01
CA MET A 46 -11.47 14.29 0.87
C MET A 46 -10.49 15.45 1.07
N HIS A 47 -9.20 15.17 1.30
CA HIS A 47 -8.20 16.22 1.47
C HIS A 47 -7.94 16.99 0.17
N LEU A 48 -7.98 16.31 -0.97
CA LEU A 48 -7.87 16.96 -2.27
C LEU A 48 -9.07 17.88 -2.54
N ASP A 49 -10.29 17.39 -2.36
CA ASP A 49 -11.53 18.14 -2.61
C ASP A 49 -11.67 19.37 -1.71
N ASN A 50 -11.23 19.25 -0.46
CA ASN A 50 -11.21 20.36 0.49
C ASN A 50 -10.03 21.33 0.28
N GLY A 51 -9.09 21.02 -0.62
CA GLY A 51 -7.88 21.81 -0.83
C GLY A 51 -6.90 21.78 0.36
N ASP A 52 -7.02 20.81 1.27
CA ASP A 52 -6.15 20.67 2.45
C ASP A 52 -4.84 19.96 2.07
N LEU A 53 -3.95 20.70 1.41
CA LEU A 53 -2.68 20.17 0.91
C LEU A 53 -1.73 19.72 2.02
N VAL A 54 -1.83 20.33 3.22
CA VAL A 54 -1.03 19.94 4.38
C VAL A 54 -1.46 18.56 4.87
N ALA A 55 -2.77 18.31 4.98
CA ALA A 55 -3.26 16.99 5.34
C ALA A 55 -3.02 15.96 4.24
N LEU A 56 -3.16 16.34 2.96
CA LEU A 56 -2.85 15.48 1.81
C LEU A 56 -1.39 15.01 1.84
N ALA A 57 -0.44 15.92 2.08
CA ALA A 57 0.97 15.60 2.19
C ALA A 57 1.27 14.68 3.38
N LYS A 58 0.69 14.97 4.55
CA LYS A 58 0.85 14.14 5.76
C LYS A 58 0.30 12.73 5.57
N LEU A 59 -0.87 12.60 4.95
CA LEU A 59 -1.46 11.30 4.66
C LEU A 59 -0.61 10.52 3.66
N SER A 60 -0.14 11.17 2.60
CA SER A 60 0.78 10.56 1.61
C SER A 60 2.06 10.05 2.29
N HIS A 61 2.65 10.81 3.20
CA HIS A 61 3.81 10.38 3.99
C HIS A 61 3.52 9.13 4.83
N LYS A 62 2.36 9.07 5.50
CA LYS A 62 1.95 7.93 6.32
C LYS A 62 1.78 6.67 5.47
N ILE A 63 1.10 6.79 4.32
CA ILE A 63 0.92 5.68 3.37
C ILE A 63 2.27 5.21 2.85
N LYS A 64 3.16 6.14 2.49
CA LYS A 64 4.53 5.84 2.04
C LYS A 64 5.30 5.00 3.07
N GLY A 65 5.21 5.35 4.35
CA GLY A 65 5.83 4.58 5.44
C GLY A 65 5.31 3.15 5.52
N SER A 66 3.98 2.98 5.52
CA SER A 66 3.33 1.66 5.53
C SER A 66 3.72 0.82 4.30
N ALA A 67 3.72 1.42 3.12
CA ALA A 67 4.13 0.77 1.87
C ALA A 67 5.60 0.35 1.89
N ALA A 68 6.49 1.16 2.50
CA ALA A 68 7.91 0.86 2.62
C ALA A 68 8.16 -0.34 3.54
N THR A 69 7.46 -0.42 4.68
CA THR A 69 7.51 -1.58 5.58
C THR A 69 7.15 -2.85 4.83
N MET A 70 6.05 -2.84 4.07
CA MET A 70 5.58 -4.00 3.31
C MET A 70 6.37 -4.28 2.02
N GLY A 71 7.27 -3.38 1.60
CA GLY A 71 8.09 -3.54 0.39
C GLY A 71 7.42 -3.14 -0.93
N PHE A 72 6.32 -2.40 -0.91
CA PHE A 72 5.56 -2.00 -2.10
C PHE A 72 6.21 -0.80 -2.82
N LYS A 73 7.31 -1.06 -3.53
CA LYS A 73 8.18 -0.02 -4.13
C LYS A 73 7.44 1.00 -5.01
N GLN A 74 6.52 0.54 -5.85
CA GLN A 74 5.77 1.44 -6.73
C GLN A 74 4.83 2.37 -5.93
N LEU A 75 4.22 1.85 -4.88
CA LEU A 75 3.36 2.62 -3.99
C LEU A 75 4.16 3.67 -3.21
N VAL A 76 5.35 3.30 -2.71
CA VAL A 76 6.30 4.24 -2.09
C VAL A 76 6.65 5.38 -3.03
N LYS A 77 6.94 5.08 -4.31
CA LYS A 77 7.27 6.09 -5.31
C LYS A 77 6.10 7.06 -5.54
N ASN A 78 4.89 6.55 -5.78
CA ASN A 78 3.71 7.38 -6.05
C ASN A 78 3.36 8.28 -4.86
N MET A 79 3.44 7.75 -3.63
CA MET A 79 3.10 8.53 -2.43
C MET A 79 4.17 9.55 -2.06
N LYS A 80 5.45 9.24 -2.32
CA LYS A 80 6.52 10.24 -2.21
C LYS A 80 6.28 11.40 -3.18
N GLU A 81 5.92 11.10 -4.42
CA GLU A 81 5.63 12.13 -5.42
C GLU A 81 4.44 13.00 -5.00
N LEU A 82 3.34 12.39 -4.55
CA LEU A 82 2.17 13.15 -4.07
C LEU A 82 2.51 14.04 -2.86
N GLU A 83 3.28 13.51 -1.91
CA GLU A 83 3.77 14.26 -0.74
C GLU A 83 4.62 15.47 -1.15
N GLU A 84 5.59 15.29 -2.05
CA GLU A 84 6.47 16.35 -2.50
C GLU A 84 5.70 17.45 -3.26
N LEU A 85 4.82 17.05 -4.18
CA LEU A 85 4.04 17.99 -4.95
C LEU A 85 3.06 18.78 -4.08
N ALA A 86 2.36 18.12 -3.14
CA ALA A 86 1.43 18.77 -2.21
C ALA A 86 2.16 19.74 -1.25
N ASN A 87 3.33 19.37 -0.73
CA ASN A 87 4.15 20.26 0.10
C ASN A 87 4.63 21.51 -0.65
N GLN A 88 4.91 21.37 -1.94
CA GLN A 88 5.37 22.48 -2.79
C GLN A 88 4.20 23.28 -3.37
N ASN A 89 2.96 22.78 -3.28
CA ASN A 89 1.80 23.31 -3.97
C ASN A 89 2.06 23.49 -5.49
N THR A 90 2.66 22.49 -6.12
CA THR A 90 2.95 22.50 -7.56
C THR A 90 2.30 21.33 -8.27
N GLN A 91 2.05 21.50 -9.57
CA GLN A 91 1.50 20.46 -10.45
C GLN A 91 0.19 19.84 -9.92
N THR A 92 -0.72 20.68 -9.41
CA THR A 92 -1.98 20.26 -8.78
C THR A 92 -2.84 19.36 -9.68
N GLN A 93 -2.72 19.50 -11.01
CA GLN A 93 -3.37 18.63 -11.98
C GLN A 93 -2.96 17.15 -11.89
N ARG A 94 -1.85 16.83 -11.21
CA ARG A 94 -1.34 15.46 -11.04
C ARG A 94 -1.84 14.78 -9.76
N TYR A 95 -2.52 15.51 -8.86
CA TYR A 95 -2.87 14.97 -7.55
C TYR A 95 -3.93 13.87 -7.71
N SER A 96 -4.99 14.15 -8.47
CA SER A 96 -6.01 13.15 -8.80
C SER A 96 -5.42 11.94 -9.51
N GLU A 97 -4.52 12.15 -10.47
CA GLU A 97 -3.81 11.06 -11.17
C GLU A 97 -3.05 10.13 -10.20
N LEU A 98 -2.35 10.70 -9.22
CA LEU A 98 -1.60 9.94 -8.23
C LEU A 98 -2.52 9.21 -7.22
N ILE A 99 -3.66 9.81 -6.87
CA ILE A 99 -4.67 9.19 -6.01
C ILE A 99 -5.39 8.05 -6.75
N ASP A 100 -5.69 8.20 -8.04
CA ASP A 100 -6.27 7.13 -8.85
C ASP A 100 -5.28 5.97 -9.02
N LYS A 101 -4.00 6.27 -9.24
CA LYS A 101 -2.93 5.28 -9.23
C LYS A 101 -2.82 4.57 -7.87
N TYR A 102 -3.00 5.29 -6.76
CA TYR A 102 -3.06 4.69 -5.43
C TYR A 102 -4.19 3.66 -5.34
N LYS A 103 -5.42 4.04 -5.72
CA LYS A 103 -6.61 3.18 -5.68
C LYS A 103 -6.43 1.91 -6.53
N GLN A 104 -5.95 2.07 -7.76
CA GLN A 104 -5.73 0.95 -8.68
C GLN A 104 -4.66 0.00 -8.15
N LEU A 105 -3.49 0.54 -7.80
CA LEU A 105 -2.36 -0.26 -7.35
C LEU A 105 -2.65 -1.00 -6.04
N THR A 106 -3.31 -0.33 -5.08
CA THR A 106 -3.65 -0.97 -3.81
C THR A 106 -4.74 -2.03 -3.94
N THR A 107 -5.62 -1.91 -4.92
CA THR A 107 -6.58 -2.98 -5.25
C THR A 107 -5.85 -4.24 -5.71
N GLU A 108 -4.94 -4.12 -6.69
CA GLU A 108 -4.13 -5.26 -7.15
C GLU A 108 -3.27 -5.85 -6.01
N ILE A 109 -2.62 -5.02 -5.20
CA ILE A 109 -1.83 -5.48 -4.04
C ILE A 109 -2.71 -6.26 -3.06
N VAL A 110 -3.90 -5.77 -2.73
CA VAL A 110 -4.81 -6.44 -1.79
C VAL A 110 -5.28 -7.79 -2.32
N GLU A 111 -5.50 -7.91 -3.63
CA GLU A 111 -5.82 -9.21 -4.26
C GLU A 111 -4.68 -10.21 -4.12
N GLU A 112 -3.44 -9.78 -4.41
CA GLU A 112 -2.24 -10.63 -4.23
C GLU A 112 -2.03 -11.05 -2.77
N LEU A 113 -2.23 -10.12 -1.83
CA LEU A 113 -2.14 -10.41 -0.39
C LEU A 113 -3.20 -11.42 0.07
N LYS A 114 -4.43 -11.34 -0.47
CA LYS A 114 -5.49 -12.31 -0.16
C LYS A 114 -5.16 -13.70 -0.71
N ASP A 115 -4.63 -13.79 -1.94
CA ASP A 115 -4.18 -15.06 -2.52
C ASP A 115 -3.04 -15.66 -1.68
N TYR A 116 -2.08 -14.83 -1.23
CA TYR A 116 -1.01 -15.25 -0.34
C TYR A 116 -1.54 -15.84 0.98
N ILE A 117 -2.46 -15.15 1.65
CA ILE A 117 -3.11 -15.65 2.87
C ILE A 117 -3.83 -16.98 2.61
N HIS A 118 -4.54 -17.08 1.50
CA HIS A 118 -5.32 -18.28 1.17
C HIS A 118 -4.41 -19.50 0.96
N ARG A 119 -3.33 -19.35 0.18
CA ARG A 119 -2.35 -20.41 -0.06
C ARG A 119 -1.65 -20.83 1.23
N TYR A 120 -1.27 -19.86 2.05
CA TYR A 120 -0.60 -20.13 3.32
C TYR A 120 -1.45 -21.00 4.26
N LYS A 121 -2.75 -20.69 4.40
CA LYS A 121 -3.66 -21.48 5.24
C LYS A 121 -3.86 -22.90 4.75
N LEU A 122 -3.74 -23.15 3.44
CA LEU A 122 -3.82 -24.50 2.87
C LEU A 122 -2.58 -25.35 3.18
N ASP A 123 -1.41 -24.73 3.33
CA ASP A 123 -0.16 -25.43 3.65
C ASP A 123 -0.02 -25.78 5.15
N GLU A 124 -0.76 -25.10 6.05
CA GLU A 124 -0.85 -25.45 7.48
C GLU A 124 -1.98 -26.47 7.81
N SER A 125 -2.81 -26.82 6.83
CA SER A 125 -3.94 -27.77 6.95
C SER A 125 -3.52 -29.20 6.61
#